data_AF-A0A4R9PF12-F1
#
_entry.id   AF-A0A4R9PF12-F1
#
_cell.length_a   1.000
_cell.length_b   1.000
_cell.length_c   1.000
_cell.angle_alpha   90.00
_cell.angle_beta   90.00
_cell.angle_gamma   90.00
#
_symmetry.space_group_name_H-M   'P 1'
#
loop_
_entity.id
_entity.type
_entity.pdbx_description
1 polymer ?
#
loop_
_entity_poly.entity_id
_entity_poly.type
_entity_poly.pdbx_seq_one_letter_code
_entity_poly.pdbx_strand_id
1 'polypeptide(L)' 'LVEAKVEAAIIGENGRPKRFPKEWIAAFMPRGKG' A
#
# COMPACT_ATOMS: atom_id res chain seq x y z
N LEU A 1 -24.55 0.09 -1.52
CA LEU A 1 -23.11 -0.12 -1.79
C LEU A 1 -22.34 0.80 -0.85
N VAL A 2 -21.35 0.29 -0.14
CA VAL A 2 -20.51 1.11 0.76
C VAL A 2 -19.10 1.15 0.20
N GLU A 3 -18.53 2.35 0.15
CA GLU A 3 -17.14 2.58 -0.22
C GLU A 3 -16.24 2.39 1.00
N ALA A 4 -15.16 1.62 0.86
CA ALA A 4 -14.21 1.37 1.93
C ALA A 4 -12.77 1.63 1.44
N LYS A 5 -12.00 2.32 2.28
CA LYS A 5 -10.58 2.59 2.04
C LYS A 5 -9.74 1.59 2.82
N VAL A 6 -8.87 0.86 2.12
CA VAL A 6 -7.90 -0.06 2.74
C VAL A 6 -6.52 0.58 2.65
N GLU A 7 -5.83 0.68 3.79
CA GLU A 7 -4.44 1.18 3.87
C GLU A 7 -3.54 0.06 4.39
N ALA A 8 -2.39 -0.14 3.74
CA ALA A 8 -1.41 -1.15 4.12
C ALA A 8 -0.02 -0.51 4.29
N ALA A 9 0.74 -0.99 5.26
CA ALA A 9 2.12 -0.58 5.52
C ALA A 9 3.04 -1.81 5.61
N ILE A 10 4.28 -1.66 5.18
CA ILE A 10 5.29 -2.71 5.38
C ILE A 10 5.85 -2.54 6.79
N ILE A 11 5.80 -3.60 7.59
CA ILE A 11 6.37 -3.62 8.93
C ILE A 11 7.79 -4.16 8.83
N GLY A 12 8.79 -3.38 9.26
CA GLY A 12 10.17 -3.88 9.37
C GLY A 12 10.31 -4.87 10.53
N GLU A 13 11.43 -5.61 10.58
CA GLU A 13 11.66 -6.66 11.60
C GLU A 13 11.44 -6.18 13.05
N ASN A 14 11.69 -4.90 13.32
CA ASN A 14 11.48 -4.28 14.64
C ASN A 14 10.05 -3.78 14.89
N GLY A 15 9.06 -4.19 14.09
CA GLY A 15 7.66 -3.77 14.23
C GLY A 15 7.38 -2.33 13.77
N ARG A 16 8.38 -1.59 13.30
CA ARG A 16 8.22 -0.19 12.87
C ARG A 16 7.71 -0.12 11.43
N PRO A 17 6.69 0.69 11.14
CA PRO A 17 6.22 0.90 9.78
C PRO A 17 7.35 1.51 8.93
N LYS A 18 7.70 0.81 7.86
CA LYS A 18 8.66 1.27 6.85
C LYS A 18 7.89 1.98 5.75
N ARG A 19 8.51 3.02 5.19
CA ARG A 19 7.97 3.72 4.03
C ARG A 19 7.75 2.72 2.89
N PHE A 20 6.60 2.82 2.22
CA PHE A 20 6.27 1.95 1.10
C PHE A 20 7.33 2.12 -0.02
N PRO A 21 7.98 1.04 -0.50
CA PRO A 21 8.98 1.12 -1.55
C PRO A 21 8.37 1.69 -2.82
N LYS A 22 9.04 2.69 -3.42
CA LYS A 22 8.55 3.31 -4.66
C LYS A 22 8.39 2.30 -5.79
N GLU A 23 9.28 1.32 -5.86
CA GLU A 23 9.28 0.25 -6.86
C GLU A 23 8.04 -0.65 -6.78
N TRP A 24 7.44 -0.75 -5.59
CA TRP A 24 6.27 -1.60 -5.34
C TRP A 24 4.96 -0.89 -5.68
N ILE A 25 4.96 0.44 -5.83
CA ILE A 25 3.76 1.21 -6.14
C ILE A 25 3.12 0.69 -7.44
N ALA A 26 3.91 0.40 -8.46
CA ALA A 26 3.41 -0.13 -9.73
C ALA A 26 2.83 -1.56 -9.64
N ALA A 27 3.27 -2.34 -8.65
CA ALA A 27 2.80 -3.72 -8.44
C ALA A 27 1.53 -3.79 -7.59
N PHE A 28 1.37 -2.87 -6.63
CA PHE A 28 0.31 -2.93 -5.62
C PHE A 28 -0.72 -1.82 -5.71
N MET A 29 -0.41 -0.67 -6.31
CA MET A 29 -1.44 0.33 -6.51
C MET A 29 -2.35 -0.07 -7.66
N PRO A 30 -3.67 0.11 -7.49
CA PRO A 30 -4.61 -0.11 -8.58
C PRO A 30 -4.18 0.78 -9.75
N ARG A 31 -3.96 0.16 -10.91
CA ARG A 31 -3.83 0.89 -12.16
C ARG A 31 -5.15 1.62 -12.33
N GLY A 32 -5.12 2.94 -12.20
CA GLY A 32 -6.31 3.79 -12.21
C GLY A 32 -7.25 3.33 -13.31
N LYS A 33 -8.42 2.82 -12.92
CA LYS A 33 -9.49 2.51 -13.84
C LYS A 33 -10.06 3.86 -14.23
N GLY A 34 -9.79 4.28 -15.47
CA GLY A 34 -10.50 5.40 -16.10
C GLY A 34 -11.99 5.15 -16.15
#